data_AF-A0A382KTG2-F1
#
_entry.id   AF-A0A382KTG2-F1
#
_cell.length_a   1.000
_cell.length_b   1.000
_cell.length_c   1.000
_cell.angle_alpha   90.00
_cell.angle_beta   90.00
_cell.angle_gamma   90.00
#
_symmetry.space_group_name_H-M   'P 1'
#
loop_
_entity.id
_entity.type
_entity.pdbx_description
1 polymer ?
#
loop_
_entity_poly.entity_id
_entity_poly.type
_entity_poly.pdbx_seq_one_letter_code
_entity_poly.pdbx_strand_id
1 'polypeptide(L)'
;MCKKARRYDAAKLVREEIFDLLKKNAKKGKRVVRLHDGDPSIYGAIREQMDNLYKEKIDSVIVPGVTSFLASAAALGAQLTLPGVTQTMIITRAEKRTKVP
;
A
#
# COMPACT_ATOMS: atom_id res chain seq x y z
N MET A 1 -13.93 7.10 9.15
CA MET A 1 -13.57 7.84 7.91
C MET A 1 -14.14 9.26 7.95
N CYS A 2 -13.41 10.24 7.40
CA CYS A 2 -13.84 11.65 7.40
C CYS A 2 -15.18 11.81 6.64
N LYS A 3 -16.22 12.29 7.32
CA LYS A 3 -17.60 12.36 6.78
C LYS A 3 -17.73 13.30 5.57
N LYS A 4 -16.80 14.26 5.41
CA LYS A 4 -16.81 15.28 4.35
C LYS A 4 -15.82 14.99 3.19
N ALA A 5 -15.16 13.83 3.19
CA ALA A 5 -14.18 13.52 2.15
C ALA A 5 -14.86 13.03 0.86
N ARG A 6 -14.40 13.52 -0.29
CA ARG A 6 -14.74 12.94 -1.59
C ARG A 6 -13.98 11.62 -1.76
N ARG A 7 -14.70 10.53 -2.04
CA ARG A 7 -14.14 9.18 -2.20
C ARG A 7 -14.11 8.78 -3.66
N TYR A 8 -13.08 8.05 -4.02
CA TYR A 8 -12.89 7.45 -5.34
C TYR A 8 -12.55 5.98 -5.12
N ASP A 9 -13.22 5.10 -5.87
CA ASP A 9 -12.95 3.67 -5.82
C ASP A 9 -11.76 3.36 -6.74
N ALA A 10 -10.59 3.15 -6.15
CA ALA A 10 -9.35 2.91 -6.88
C ALA A 10 -9.36 1.59 -7.66
N ALA A 11 -10.22 0.63 -7.29
CA ALA A 11 -10.32 -0.65 -8.01
C ALA A 11 -10.92 -0.49 -9.42
N LYS A 12 -11.58 0.64 -9.69
CA LYS A 12 -12.21 0.96 -10.98
C LYS A 12 -11.38 1.89 -11.85
N LEU A 13 -10.19 2.27 -11.40
CA LEU A 13 -9.34 3.26 -12.05
C LEU A 13 -8.04 2.63 -12.51
N VAL A 14 -7.51 3.11 -13.63
CA VAL A 14 -6.15 2.80 -14.06
C VAL A 14 -5.13 3.66 -13.30
N ARG A 15 -3.84 3.30 -13.39
CA ARG A 15 -2.78 3.95 -12.59
C ARG A 15 -2.66 5.44 -12.89
N GLU A 16 -2.80 5.81 -14.16
CA GLU A 16 -2.72 7.17 -14.67
C GLU A 16 -3.85 8.03 -14.08
N GLU A 17 -5.07 7.50 -14.06
CA GLU A 17 -6.23 8.18 -13.47
C GLU A 17 -6.07 8.41 -11.97
N ILE A 18 -5.54 7.41 -11.24
CA ILE A 18 -5.22 7.54 -9.82
C ILE A 18 -4.21 8.67 -9.64
N PHE A 19 -3.11 8.66 -10.41
CA PHE A 19 -2.08 9.69 -10.33
C PHE A 19 -2.65 11.10 -10.59
N ASP A 20 -3.47 11.26 -11.63
CA ASP A 20 -4.10 12.53 -11.96
C ASP A 20 -5.03 13.04 -10.85
N LEU A 21 -5.78 12.14 -10.20
CA LEU A 21 -6.60 12.49 -9.04
C LEU A 21 -5.75 12.97 -7.87
N LEU A 22 -4.63 12.28 -7.58
CA LEU A 22 -3.71 12.67 -6.52
C LEU A 22 -3.09 14.04 -6.80
N LYS A 23 -2.48 14.21 -7.98
CA LYS A 23 -1.84 15.44 -8.45
C LYS A 23 -2.80 16.61 -8.45
N LYS A 24 -3.97 16.47 -9.10
CA LYS A 24 -4.95 17.55 -9.26
C LYS A 24 -5.50 18.05 -7.92
N ASN A 25 -5.74 17.15 -6.96
CA ASN A 25 -6.27 17.56 -5.66
C ASN A 25 -5.18 18.10 -4.73
N ALA A 26 -3.97 17.55 -4.78
CA ALA A 26 -2.83 18.06 -4.02
C ALA A 26 -2.46 19.49 -4.47
N LYS A 27 -2.39 19.77 -5.79
CA LYS A 27 -2.16 21.13 -6.31
C LYS A 27 -3.26 22.14 -5.98
N LYS A 28 -4.44 21.67 -5.56
CA LYS A 28 -5.54 22.52 -5.05
C LYS A 28 -5.43 22.78 -3.53
N GLY A 29 -4.31 22.41 -2.90
CA GLY A 29 -4.10 22.57 -1.46
C GLY A 29 -4.92 21.62 -0.59
N LYS A 30 -5.51 20.55 -1.17
CA LYS A 30 -6.28 19.58 -0.40
C LYS A 30 -5.37 18.53 0.22
N ARG A 31 -5.76 18.04 1.40
CA ARG A 31 -5.20 16.80 1.95
C ARG A 31 -5.75 15.60 1.17
N VAL A 32 -4.85 14.87 0.51
CA VAL A 32 -5.19 13.69 -0.28
C VAL A 32 -4.65 12.45 0.41
N VAL A 33 -5.45 11.38 0.42
CA VAL A 33 -5.08 10.10 1.02
C VAL A 33 -5.40 9.00 0.02
N ARG A 34 -4.40 8.17 -0.30
CA ARG A 34 -4.60 6.89 -0.99
C ARG A 34 -4.59 5.79 0.07
N LEU A 35 -5.69 5.05 0.18
CA LEU A 35 -5.80 3.94 1.11
C LEU A 35 -5.34 2.65 0.42
N HIS A 36 -4.59 1.85 1.16
CA HIS A 36 -4.12 0.53 0.77
C HIS A 36 -4.53 -0.46 1.85
N ASP A 37 -4.76 -1.71 1.43
CA ASP A 37 -4.96 -2.81 2.37
C ASP A 37 -3.63 -3.23 2.99
N GLY A 38 -3.67 -3.56 4.28
CA GLY A 38 -2.49 -4.00 5.02
C GLY A 38 -1.44 -2.91 5.14
N ASP A 39 -0.20 -3.24 4.76
CA ASP A 39 0.92 -2.29 4.72
C ASP A 39 1.32 -1.98 3.27
N PRO A 40 1.40 -0.69 2.86
CA PRO A 40 1.75 -0.30 1.49
C PRO A 40 3.13 -0.77 0.99
N SER A 41 4.06 -1.07 1.90
CA SER A 41 5.42 -1.52 1.55
C SER A 41 5.46 -2.96 1.02
N ILE A 42 4.44 -3.77 1.32
CA ILE A 42 4.36 -5.16 0.88
C ILE A 42 3.38 -5.28 -0.30
N TYR A 43 3.91 -5.46 -1.51
CA TYR A 43 3.14 -5.57 -2.77
C TYR A 43 2.22 -4.38 -3.10
N GLY A 44 2.31 -3.24 -2.40
CA GLY A 44 1.42 -2.09 -2.59
C GLY A 44 1.65 -1.28 -3.88
N ALA A 45 2.70 -1.57 -4.64
CA ALA A 45 3.04 -0.91 -5.91
C ALA A 45 3.03 0.64 -5.81
N ILE A 46 3.60 1.18 -4.73
CA ILE A 46 3.55 2.60 -4.41
C ILE A 46 4.72 3.42 -4.98
N ARG A 47 5.85 2.78 -5.28
CA ARG A 47 7.11 3.47 -5.62
C ARG A 47 6.98 4.41 -6.81
N GLU A 48 6.50 3.90 -7.94
CA GLU A 48 6.35 4.68 -9.17
C GLU A 48 5.44 5.90 -8.99
N GLN A 49 4.35 5.74 -8.21
CA GLN A 49 3.43 6.85 -7.94
C GLN A 49 4.08 7.94 -7.07
N MET A 50 4.84 7.54 -6.05
CA MET A 50 5.57 8.49 -5.21
C MET A 50 6.62 9.25 -6.02
N ASP A 51 7.37 8.56 -6.88
CA ASP A 51 8.36 9.17 -7.77
C ASP A 51 7.71 10.18 -8.72
N ASN A 52 6.53 9.86 -9.28
CA ASN A 52 5.79 10.76 -10.15
C ASN A 52 5.22 11.97 -9.41
N LEU A 53 4.75 11.80 -8.16
CA LEU A 53 4.31 12.93 -7.32
C LEU A 53 5.48 13.85 -6.95
N TYR A 54 6.64 13.27 -6.63
CA TYR A 54 7.85 14.02 -6.33
C TYR A 54 8.30 14.88 -7.52
N LYS A 55 8.27 14.35 -8.75
CA LYS A 55 8.55 15.12 -9.99
C LYS A 55 7.63 16.33 -10.16
N GLU A 56 6.40 16.25 -9.64
CA GLU A 56 5.42 17.32 -9.67
C GLU A 56 5.53 18.29 -8.47
N LYS A 57 6.58 18.14 -7.66
CA LYS A 57 6.83 18.88 -6.41
C LYS A 57 5.71 18.69 -5.38
N ILE A 58 5.19 17.47 -5.28
CA ILE A 58 4.17 17.07 -4.31
C ILE A 58 4.79 16.06 -3.35
N ASP A 59 4.92 16.46 -2.09
CA ASP A 59 5.41 15.56 -1.05
C ASP A 59 4.38 14.50 -0.70
N SER A 60 4.86 13.28 -0.46
CA SER A 60 4.04 12.16 -0.01
C SER A 60 4.75 11.39 1.09
N VAL A 61 3.97 10.85 2.03
CA VAL A 61 4.45 10.07 3.17
C VAL A 61 3.69 8.75 3.21
N ILE A 62 4.43 7.68 3.51
CA ILE A 62 3.87 6.37 3.80
C ILE A 62 3.50 6.32 5.28
N VAL A 63 2.25 5.97 5.57
CA VAL A 63 1.82 5.63 6.93
C VAL A 63 1.82 4.10 7.03
N PRO A 64 2.60 3.49 7.94
CA PRO A 64 2.67 2.05 8.06
C PRO A 64 1.33 1.47 8.52
N GLY A 65 1.05 0.24 8.10
CA GLY A 65 -0.15 -0.51 8.42
C GLY A 65 0.15 -1.89 9.01
N VAL A 66 -0.89 -2.66 9.26
CA VAL A 66 -0.77 -4.05 9.73
C VAL A 66 -0.97 -4.98 8.54
N THR A 67 0.11 -5.60 8.07
CA THR A 67 0.08 -6.56 6.96
C THR A 67 -0.71 -7.84 7.30
N SER A 68 -1.26 -8.47 6.26
CA SER A 68 -2.16 -9.62 6.40
C SER A 68 -1.50 -10.83 7.06
N PHE A 69 -0.22 -11.12 6.82
CA PHE A 69 0.43 -12.27 7.44
C PHE A 69 0.57 -12.14 8.97
N LEU A 70 0.73 -10.92 9.49
CA LEU A 70 0.73 -10.66 10.94
C LEU A 70 -0.67 -10.79 11.51
N ALA A 71 -1.68 -10.28 10.79
CA ALA A 71 -3.08 -10.47 11.18
C ALA A 71 -3.46 -11.96 11.23
N SER A 72 -3.04 -12.75 10.24
CA SER A 72 -3.25 -14.20 10.21
C SER A 72 -2.54 -14.93 11.35
N ALA A 73 -1.29 -14.58 11.64
CA ALA A 73 -0.55 -15.17 12.76
C ALA A 73 -1.24 -14.91 14.11
N ALA A 74 -1.68 -13.66 14.34
CA ALA A 74 -2.44 -13.30 15.53
C ALA A 74 -3.77 -14.05 15.62
N ALA A 75 -4.50 -14.17 14.51
CA ALA A 75 -5.76 -14.91 14.47
C ALA A 75 -5.58 -16.42 14.76
N LEU A 76 -4.43 -16.99 14.39
CA LEU A 76 -4.05 -18.37 14.67
C LEU A 76 -3.42 -18.57 16.07
N GLY A 77 -3.16 -17.48 16.82
CA GLY A 77 -2.40 -17.56 18.07
C GLY A 77 -0.97 -18.04 17.89
N ALA A 78 -0.38 -17.82 16.71
CA ALA A 78 0.91 -18.37 16.32
C ALA A 78 2.04 -17.32 16.34
N GLN A 79 3.19 -17.72 16.86
CA GLN A 79 4.43 -16.96 16.73
C GLN A 79 5.17 -17.42 15.46
N LEU A 80 5.48 -16.49 14.54
CA LEU A 80 6.11 -16.83 13.25
C LEU A 80 7.63 -17.06 13.33
N THR A 81 8.26 -16.68 14.43
CA THR A 81 9.68 -16.94 14.73
C THR A 81 9.79 -17.53 16.12
N LEU A 82 10.52 -18.64 16.26
CA LEU A 82 10.66 -19.35 17.53
C LEU A 82 12.12 -19.73 17.74
N PRO A 83 12.76 -19.32 18.85
CA PRO A 83 14.14 -19.68 19.14
C PRO A 83 14.36 -21.19 19.08
N GLY A 84 15.47 -21.62 18.46
CA GLY A 84 15.77 -23.04 18.25
C GLY A 84 14.97 -23.74 17.13
N VAL A 85 14.01 -23.04 16.50
CA VAL A 85 13.18 -23.60 15.40
C VAL A 85 13.34 -22.79 14.12
N THR A 86 12.98 -21.51 14.13
CA THR A 86 13.16 -20.61 12.97
C THR A 86 13.29 -19.16 13.41
N GLN A 87 14.20 -18.43 12.75
CA GLN A 87 14.38 -16.98 12.90
C GLN A 87 14.15 -16.25 11.56
N THR A 88 13.63 -16.97 10.56
CA THR A 88 13.49 -16.47 9.20
C THR A 88 12.04 -16.52 8.77
N MET A 89 11.56 -15.41 8.20
CA MET A 89 10.27 -15.33 7.52
C MET A 89 10.49 -15.03 6.04
N ILE A 90 9.82 -15.77 5.17
CA ILE A 90 9.84 -15.54 3.72
C ILE A 90 8.48 -14.97 3.32
N ILE A 91 8.49 -13.74 2.80
CA ILE A 91 7.29 -13.09 2.24
C ILE A 91 7.38 -13.24 0.73
N THR A 92 6.50 -14.06 0.16
CA THR A 92 6.46 -14.35 -1.28
C THR A 92 5.03 -14.49 -1.79
N ARG A 93 4.89 -14.61 -3.11
CA ARG A 93 3.65 -14.99 -3.78
C ARG A 93 3.92 -16.16 -4.71
N ALA A 94 2.93 -17.04 -4.88
CA ALA A 94 3.00 -18.07 -5.91
C ALA A 94 3.00 -17.43 -7.31
N GLU A 95 3.75 -18.03 -8.23
CA GLU A 95 3.61 -17.71 -9.64
C GLU A 95 2.23 -18.15 -10.13
N LYS A 96 1.57 -17.31 -10.93
CA LYS A 96 0.31 -17.66 -11.59
C LYS A 96 0.26 -16.99 -12.96
N ARG A 97 -0.58 -15.98 -13.15
CA ARG A 97 -0.69 -15.25 -14.42
C ARG A 97 0.49 -14.30 -14.67
N THR A 98 1.16 -13.85 -13.61
CA THR A 98 2.31 -12.95 -13.69
C THR A 98 3.53 -13.65 -13.11
N LYS A 99 4.59 -13.75 -13.89
CA LYS A 99 5.86 -14.36 -13.47
C LYS A 99 6.36 -13.71 -12.18
N VAL A 100 6.88 -14.50 -11.27
CA VAL A 100 7.68 -13.98 -10.15
C VAL A 100 9.09 -13.64 -10.68
N PRO A 101 9.78 -12.66 -10.08
CA PRO A 101 11.22 -12.51 -10.31
C PRO A 101 11.99 -13.78 -9.98
#